data_AF-A0A975ST05-F1
#
_entry.id   AF-A0A975ST05-F1
#
_cell.length_a   1.000
_cell.length_b   1.000
_cell.length_c   1.000
_cell.angle_alpha   90.00
_cell.angle_beta   90.00
_cell.angle_gamma   90.00
#
_symmetry.space_group_name_H-M   'P 1'
#
loop_
_entity.id
_entity.type
_entity.pdbx_description
1 polymer ?
#
loop_
_entity_poly.entity_id
_entity_poly.type
_entity_poly.pdbx_seq_one_letter_code
_entity_poly.pdbx_strand_id
1 'polypeptide(L)'
;MDQNLVKEIYHNYLPTISADLTTAADDLNKLKMEVRRYSGIGVGSNGPSPEFTVLLYKIWTAVKDLAADVDRGAANLEAAAADFATNDEKTAARLDETAGQVQAPTGYDRWPDS
;
A
#
# COMPACT_ATOMS: atom_id res chain seq x y z
N MET A 1 8.74 3.75 16.13
CA MET A 1 7.62 3.37 15.23
C MET A 1 6.94 2.16 15.86
N ASP A 2 5.61 2.15 15.96
CA ASP A 2 4.90 0.99 16.52
C ASP A 2 4.84 -0.12 15.46
N GLN A 3 5.68 -1.15 15.61
CA GLN A 3 5.74 -2.27 14.66
C GLN A 3 4.43 -3.06 14.58
N ASN A 4 3.62 -3.07 15.64
CA ASN A 4 2.33 -3.74 15.62
C ASN A 4 1.34 -2.95 14.76
N LEU A 5 1.34 -1.62 14.88
CA LEU A 5 0.51 -0.77 14.02
C LEU A 5 0.90 -0.90 12.55
N VAL A 6 2.20 -0.95 12.23
CA VAL A 6 2.66 -1.13 10.83
C VAL A 6 2.18 -2.47 10.29
N LYS A 7 2.31 -3.55 11.08
CA LYS A 7 1.79 -4.88 10.75
C LYS A 7 0.28 -4.87 10.51
N GLU A 8 -0.49 -4.22 11.37
CA GLU A 8 -1.94 -4.08 11.16
C GLU A 8 -2.28 -3.34 9.87
N ILE A 9 -1.51 -2.30 9.50
CA ILE A 9 -1.75 -1.55 8.27
C ILE A 9 -1.60 -2.44 7.03
N TYR A 10 -0.49 -3.16 6.89
CA TYR A 10 -0.26 -3.96 5.68
C TYR A 10 -0.96 -5.33 5.68
N HIS A 11 -1.30 -5.91 6.84
CA HIS A 11 -2.04 -7.18 6.89
C HIS A 11 -3.57 -7.02 6.96
N ASN A 12 -4.09 -5.94 7.55
CA ASN A 12 -5.52 -5.79 7.79
C ASN A 12 -6.11 -4.60 7.04
N TYR A 13 -5.62 -3.38 7.30
CA TYR A 13 -6.30 -2.17 6.80
C TYR A 13 -6.20 -2.02 5.29
N LEU A 14 -5.00 -2.12 4.70
CA LEU A 14 -4.83 -1.98 3.25
C LEU A 14 -5.55 -3.09 2.47
N PRO A 15 -5.45 -4.38 2.86
CA PRO A 15 -6.25 -5.43 2.20
C PRO A 15 -7.76 -5.20 2.30
N THR A 16 -8.26 -4.73 3.45
CA THR A 16 -9.69 -4.40 3.62
C THR A 16 -10.11 -3.27 2.69
N ILE A 17 -9.30 -2.20 2.60
CA ILE A 17 -9.57 -1.07 1.70
C ILE A 17 -9.57 -1.54 0.23
N SER A 18 -8.64 -2.40 -0.17
CA SER A 18 -8.60 -2.98 -1.53
C SER A 18 -9.87 -3.80 -1.84
N ALA A 19 -10.34 -4.60 -0.88
CA ALA A 19 -11.58 -5.37 -1.00
C ALA A 19 -12.82 -4.48 -1.10
N ASP A 20 -12.89 -3.40 -0.30
CA ASP A 20 -13.99 -2.43 -0.32
C ASP A 20 -14.03 -1.70 -1.68
N LEU A 21 -12.88 -1.27 -2.19
CA LEU A 21 -12.78 -0.66 -3.52
C LEU A 21 -13.19 -1.64 -4.63
N THR A 22 -12.78 -2.90 -4.53
CA THR A 22 -13.20 -3.96 -5.46
C THR A 22 -14.71 -4.13 -5.47
N THR A 23 -15.34 -4.13 -4.29
CA THR A 23 -16.79 -4.22 -4.13
C THR A 23 -17.50 -3.00 -4.70
N ALA A 24 -16.99 -1.79 -4.41
CA ALA A 24 -17.54 -0.55 -4.96
C ALA A 24 -17.49 -0.53 -6.50
N ALA A 25 -16.40 -1.03 -7.10
CA ALA A 25 -16.33 -1.19 -8.56
C ALA A 25 -17.42 -2.16 -9.07
N ASP A 26 -17.62 -3.30 -8.40
CA ASP A 26 -18.62 -4.27 -8.83
C ASP A 26 -20.06 -3.72 -8.67
N ASP A 27 -20.30 -2.84 -7.70
CA ASP A 27 -21.56 -2.12 -7.55
C ASP A 27 -21.78 -1.06 -8.63
N LEU A 28 -20.73 -0.36 -9.07
CA LEU A 28 -20.81 0.56 -10.21
C LEU A 28 -21.28 -0.17 -11.47
N ASN A 29 -20.80 -1.38 -11.74
CA ASN A 29 -21.26 -2.18 -12.90
C ASN A 29 -22.75 -2.55 -12.87
N LYS A 30 -23.41 -2.46 -11.72
CA LYS A 30 -24.85 -2.71 -11.58
C LYS A 30 -25.69 -1.48 -11.90
N LEU A 31 -25.09 -0.29 -11.94
CA LEU A 31 -25.80 0.95 -12.25
C LEU A 31 -26.26 0.94 -13.71
N LYS A 32 -27.56 1.18 -13.90
CA LYS A 32 -28.17 1.30 -15.22
C LYS A 32 -28.81 2.68 -15.34
N MET A 33 -28.59 3.34 -16.48
CA MET A 33 -29.35 4.52 -16.82
C MET A 33 -30.70 4.10 -17.38
N GLU A 34 -31.76 4.26 -16.58
CA GLU A 34 -33.14 3.90 -16.97
C GLU A 34 -33.81 4.96 -17.88
N VAL A 35 -33.16 6.10 -18.09
CA VAL A 35 -33.74 7.21 -18.86
C VAL A 35 -33.69 6.89 -20.36
N ARG A 36 -34.74 6.25 -20.87
CA ARG A 36 -35.08 6.25 -22.30
C ARG A 36 -35.83 7.55 -22.62
N ARG A 37 -35.38 8.28 -23.65
CA ARG A 37 -35.96 9.58 -24.00
C ARG A 37 -37.31 9.42 -24.71
N TYR A 38 -38.26 10.31 -24.44
CA TYR A 38 -39.49 10.45 -25.22
C TYR A 38 -39.14 10.95 -26.64
N SER A 39 -39.64 10.29 -27.68
CA SER A 39 -39.25 10.52 -29.08
C SER A 39 -39.55 11.93 -29.62
N GLY A 40 -40.32 12.74 -28.89
CA GLY A 40 -40.72 14.09 -29.30
C GLY A 40 -39.85 15.25 -28.78
N ILE A 41 -38.78 15.02 -28.00
CA ILE A 41 -38.00 16.12 -27.39
C ILE A 41 -36.49 15.92 -27.58
N GLY A 42 -35.84 16.83 -28.33
CA GLY A 42 -34.38 16.99 -28.48
C GLY A 42 -33.70 16.16 -29.58
N VAL A 43 -32.41 16.42 -29.85
CA VAL A 43 -31.62 15.76 -30.92
C VAL A 43 -31.09 14.39 -30.46
N GLY A 44 -31.31 13.34 -31.27
CA GLY A 44 -30.73 11.99 -31.11
C GLY A 44 -31.64 10.94 -30.45
N SER A 45 -31.66 9.71 -30.99
CA SER A 45 -32.54 8.60 -30.57
C SER A 45 -32.19 7.95 -29.22
N ASN A 46 -30.95 8.14 -28.74
CA ASN A 46 -30.40 7.32 -27.66
C ASN A 46 -30.29 8.04 -26.29
N GLY A 47 -30.60 9.35 -26.22
CA GLY A 47 -30.37 10.13 -24.99
C GLY A 47 -28.90 10.09 -24.51
N PRO A 48 -28.59 10.47 -23.26
CA PRO A 48 -27.23 10.46 -22.69
C PRO A 48 -26.72 9.06 -22.27
N SER A 49 -27.42 8.00 -22.68
CA SER A 49 -27.12 6.61 -22.26
C SER A 49 -25.74 6.11 -22.72
N PRO A 50 -25.26 6.43 -23.94
CA PRO A 50 -23.89 6.08 -24.34
C PRO A 50 -22.83 6.77 -23.50
N GLU A 51 -22.97 8.08 -23.25
CA GLU A 51 -22.03 8.87 -22.45
C GLU A 51 -22.00 8.43 -20.99
N PHE A 52 -23.16 8.04 -20.44
CA PHE A 52 -23.25 7.44 -19.12
C PHE A 52 -22.47 6.12 -19.03
N THR A 53 -22.63 5.25 -20.02
CA THR A 53 -21.91 3.96 -20.06
C THR A 53 -20.40 4.18 -20.11
N VAL A 54 -19.95 5.15 -20.91
CA VAL A 54 -18.53 5.52 -21.01
C VAL A 54 -18.02 6.07 -19.67
N LEU A 55 -18.77 6.96 -19.02
CA LEU A 55 -18.38 7.51 -17.72
C LEU A 55 -18.32 6.41 -16.65
N LEU A 56 -19.33 5.55 -16.61
CA LEU A 56 -19.41 4.43 -15.66
C LEU A 56 -18.21 3.50 -15.82
N TYR A 57 -17.86 3.16 -17.06
CA TYR A 57 -16.67 2.36 -17.36
C TYR A 57 -15.38 3.02 -16.88
N LYS A 58 -15.21 4.33 -17.10
CA LYS A 58 -14.03 5.07 -16.64
C LYS A 58 -13.88 5.06 -15.12
N ILE A 59 -14.99 5.29 -14.40
CA ILE A 59 -14.98 5.27 -12.93
C ILE A 59 -14.70 3.85 -12.45
N TRP A 60 -15.33 2.85 -13.04
CA TRP A 60 -15.08 1.44 -12.74
C TRP A 60 -13.60 1.07 -12.86
N THR A 61 -12.97 1.41 -14.00
CA THR A 61 -11.54 1.14 -14.21
C THR A 61 -10.67 1.87 -13.18
N ALA A 62 -10.93 3.16 -12.93
CA ALA A 62 -10.15 3.93 -11.96
C ALA A 62 -10.23 3.35 -10.53
N VAL A 63 -11.40 2.84 -10.12
CA VAL A 63 -11.57 2.22 -8.80
C VAL A 63 -10.86 0.86 -8.73
N LYS A 64 -10.90 0.05 -9.79
CA LYS A 64 -10.13 -1.22 -9.86
C LYS A 64 -8.62 -0.98 -9.82
N ASP A 65 -8.15 0.03 -10.56
CA ASP A 65 -6.73 0.40 -10.57
C ASP A 65 -6.28 0.85 -9.17
N LEU A 66 -7.09 1.67 -8.49
CA LEU A 66 -6.82 2.07 -7.11
C LEU A 66 -6.78 0.89 -6.13
N ALA A 67 -7.70 -0.07 -6.27
CA ALA A 67 -7.69 -1.28 -5.45
C ALA A 67 -6.36 -2.06 -5.62
N ALA A 68 -5.91 -2.22 -6.86
CA ALA A 68 -4.64 -2.88 -7.17
C ALA A 68 -3.43 -2.11 -6.61
N ASP A 69 -3.46 -0.78 -6.66
CA ASP A 69 -2.39 0.05 -6.10
C ASP A 69 -2.32 -0.03 -4.57
N VAL A 70 -3.47 -0.09 -3.90
CA VAL A 70 -3.54 -0.30 -2.44
C VAL A 70 -2.97 -1.67 -2.06
N ASP A 71 -3.29 -2.72 -2.81
CA ASP A 71 -2.78 -4.08 -2.59
C ASP A 71 -1.25 -4.15 -2.78
N ARG A 72 -0.73 -3.55 -3.85
CA ARG A 72 0.73 -3.39 -4.05
C ARG A 72 1.36 -2.55 -2.95
N GLY A 73 0.67 -1.51 -2.47
CA GLY A 73 1.11 -0.68 -1.37
C GLY A 73 1.30 -1.48 -0.08
N ALA A 74 0.41 -2.43 0.21
CA ALA A 74 0.53 -3.34 1.34
C ALA A 74 1.79 -4.21 1.22
N ALA A 75 2.00 -4.86 0.07
CA ALA A 75 3.19 -5.69 -0.17
C ALA A 75 4.50 -4.89 -0.08
N ASN A 76 4.51 -3.67 -0.62
CA ASN A 76 5.67 -2.78 -0.55
C ASN A 76 5.95 -2.33 0.89
N LEU A 77 4.92 -2.06 1.67
CA LEU A 77 5.07 -1.67 3.09
C LEU A 77 5.58 -2.85 3.93
N GLU A 78 5.09 -4.06 3.68
CA GLU A 78 5.61 -5.28 4.31
C GLU A 78 7.10 -5.47 4.02
N ALA A 79 7.50 -5.36 2.74
CA ALA A 79 8.90 -5.48 2.34
C ALA A 79 9.78 -4.40 3.00
N ALA A 80 9.34 -3.14 3.01
CA ALA A 80 10.06 -2.06 3.66
C ALA A 80 10.20 -2.28 5.17
N ALA A 81 9.14 -2.77 5.84
CA ALA A 81 9.18 -3.09 7.27
C ALA A 81 10.19 -4.21 7.59
N ALA A 82 10.24 -5.25 6.74
CA ALA A 82 11.22 -6.33 6.87
C ALA A 82 12.66 -5.85 6.65
N ASP A 83 12.89 -4.97 5.68
CA ASP A 83 14.20 -4.37 5.41
C ASP A 83 14.68 -3.51 6.58
N PHE A 84 13.81 -2.72 7.19
CA PHE A 84 14.16 -1.94 8.39
C PHE A 84 14.54 -2.83 9.57
N ALA A 85 13.74 -3.87 9.86
CA ALA A 85 14.05 -4.80 10.95
C ALA A 85 15.42 -5.47 10.74
N THR A 86 15.69 -5.94 9.51
CA THR A 86 16.96 -6.58 9.16
C THR A 86 18.15 -5.63 9.29
N ASN A 87 18.00 -4.37 8.89
CA ASN A 87 19.07 -3.38 8.98
C ASN A 87 19.33 -2.94 10.42
N ASP A 88 18.30 -2.83 11.25
CA ASP A 88 18.44 -2.52 12.67
C ASP A 88 19.19 -3.65 13.40
N GLU A 89 18.84 -4.92 13.15
CA GLU A 89 19.56 -6.08 13.70
C GLU A 89 21.03 -6.11 13.29
N LYS A 90 21.32 -5.89 11.99
CA LYS A 90 22.70 -5.82 11.49
C LYS A 90 23.49 -4.68 12.12
N THR A 91 22.85 -3.52 12.31
CA THR A 91 23.50 -2.36 12.92
C THR A 91 23.79 -2.59 14.40
N ALA A 92 22.84 -3.18 15.13
CA ALA A 92 23.03 -3.55 16.53
C ALA A 92 24.18 -4.55 16.70
N ALA A 93 24.25 -5.58 15.85
CA ALA A 93 25.33 -6.56 15.88
C ALA A 93 26.71 -5.92 15.64
N ARG A 94 26.81 -4.99 14.68
CA ARG A 94 28.07 -4.26 14.40
C ARG A 94 28.48 -3.34 15.56
N LEU A 95 27.52 -2.71 16.23
CA LEU A 95 27.80 -1.88 17.40
C LEU A 95 28.32 -2.73 18.57
N ASP A 96 27.73 -3.91 18.80
CA ASP A 96 28.17 -4.84 19.84
C ASP A 96 29.57 -5.39 19.57
N GLU A 97 29.86 -5.77 18.32
CA GLU A 97 31.21 -6.16 17.89
C GLU A 97 32.23 -5.04 18.11
N THR A 98 31.89 -3.80 17.73
CA THR A 98 32.77 -2.64 17.91
C THR A 98 32.98 -2.34 19.39
N ALA A 99 31.94 -2.42 20.22
CA ALA A 99 32.04 -2.21 21.66
C ALA A 99 32.94 -3.27 22.33
N GLY A 100 32.83 -4.54 21.91
CA GLY A 100 33.72 -5.61 22.35
C GLY A 100 35.18 -5.39 21.98
N GLN A 101 35.45 -4.84 20.78
CA GLN A 101 36.82 -4.48 20.35
C GLN A 101 37.39 -3.29 21.12
N VAL A 102 36.56 -2.32 21.51
CA VAL A 102 36.99 -1.16 22.32
C VAL A 102 37.21 -1.54 23.79
N GLN A 103 36.46 -2.50 24.33
CA GLN A 103 36.64 -3.01 25.70
C GLN A 103 37.73 -4.07 25.83
N ALA A 104 38.20 -4.66 24.73
CA ALA A 104 39.35 -5.55 24.75
C ALA A 104 40.58 -4.75 25.22
N PRO A 105 41.32 -5.20 26.25
CA PRO A 105 42.51 -4.51 26.72
C PRO A 105 43.50 -4.45 25.56
N THR A 106 43.69 -3.25 25.01
CA THR A 106 44.73 -3.04 24.00
C THR A 106 46.07 -3.31 24.70
N GLY A 107 46.97 -4.04 24.05
CA GLY A 107 48.27 -4.44 24.61
C GLY A 107 49.20 -3.29 25.03
N TYR A 108 48.72 -2.04 24.99
CA TYR A 108 49.37 -0.83 25.50
C TYR A 108 49.19 -0.64 27.02
N ASP A 109 48.31 -1.38 27.70
CA ASP A 109 48.13 -1.29 29.17
C ASP A 109 49.22 -2.00 29.99
N ARG A 110 50.22 -2.62 29.35
CA ARG A 110 51.46 -3.03 30.04
C ARG A 110 52.46 -1.88 29.99
N TRP A 111 52.42 -1.01 31.00
CA TRP A 111 53.63 -0.30 31.38
C TRP A 111 54.68 -1.34 31.81
N PRO A 112 55.93 -1.27 31.29
CA PRO A 112 56.99 -2.12 31.76
C PRO A 112 57.39 -1.63 33.15
N ASP A 113 56.96 -2.34 34.19
CA ASP A 113 57.52 -2.16 35.52
C ASP A 113 59.03 -2.42 35.44
N SER A 114 59.79 -1.40 35.84
CA SER A 114 61.26 -1.35 35.82
C SER A 114 61.86 -1.91 37.09
#